data_AF-A0A0N7F4B2-F1
#
_entry.id   AF-A0A0N7F4B2-F1
#
_cell.length_a   1.000
_cell.length_b   1.000
_cell.length_c   1.000
_cell.angle_alpha   90.00
_cell.angle_beta   90.00
_cell.angle_gamma   90.00
#
_symmetry.space_group_name_H-M   'P 1'
#
loop_
_entity.id
_entity.type
_entity.pdbx_description
1 polymer ?
#
loop_
_entity_poly.entity_id
_entity_poly.type
_entity_poly.pdbx_seq_one_letter_code
_entity_poly.pdbx_strand_id
1 'polypeptide(L)'
;MSGSGKSSVLHHALATSMEAVLAGGEPVNAAKLLGAQDFGWLAVVDQDPIGRTPRSNPATYSKAYDLIRTLFAGTPEAKERSLSATAFSFNTAGGRCETCTGYGKRQVDMHFLPDVWVTCDVCDGRRFGPDVLAVTYDDATIDQVLEMTIEQAAEFFTQPPQLATVLDALVRVGLGYVALGQSATELSGGEAQRLKLANALVRGAKGGKRGLVLLDEPVTGLHPADVERLVACLDALLDKKNTVVVAEHDLHLAAVADWIVDMGPAAGADGGRVINQGAVADIIGGAGPTVAYLRKVITT
;
A
#
# COMPACT_ATOMS: atom_id res chain seq x y z
N MET A 1 12.28 13.05 -18.51
CA MET A 1 13.13 13.91 -17.64
C MET A 1 12.40 14.26 -16.35
N SER A 2 13.12 14.50 -15.24
CA SER A 2 12.47 15.01 -14.02
C SER A 2 11.92 16.42 -14.26
N GLY A 3 10.79 16.75 -13.67
CA GLY A 3 10.10 18.04 -13.87
C GLY A 3 9.38 18.21 -15.21
N SER A 4 9.21 17.16 -16.03
CA SER A 4 8.44 17.26 -17.28
C SER A 4 6.91 17.22 -17.11
N GLY A 5 6.43 17.01 -15.87
CA GLY A 5 5.00 16.99 -15.53
C GLY A 5 4.38 15.61 -15.31
N LYS A 6 5.17 14.52 -15.29
CA LYS A 6 4.64 13.14 -15.09
C LYS A 6 3.80 13.00 -13.81
N SER A 7 4.37 13.35 -12.65
CA SER A 7 3.67 13.28 -11.36
C SER A 7 2.48 14.25 -11.30
N SER A 8 2.55 15.39 -11.99
CA SER A 8 1.42 16.31 -12.10
C SER A 8 0.25 15.72 -12.88
N VAL A 9 0.53 15.01 -13.98
CA VAL A 9 -0.49 14.27 -14.74
C VAL A 9 -1.03 13.11 -13.92
N LEU A 10 -0.15 12.32 -13.29
CA LEU A 10 -0.53 11.12 -12.54
C LEU A 10 -1.38 11.46 -11.31
N HIS A 11 -0.89 12.33 -10.43
CA HIS A 11 -1.56 12.64 -9.16
C HIS A 11 -2.58 13.77 -9.30
N HIS A 12 -2.16 14.94 -9.80
CA HIS A 12 -3.00 16.12 -9.72
C HIS A 12 -4.12 16.17 -10.76
N ALA A 13 -3.99 15.46 -11.88
CA ALA A 13 -5.03 15.37 -12.90
C ALA A 13 -5.74 14.01 -12.89
N LEU A 14 -5.02 12.91 -13.15
CA LEU A 14 -5.64 11.59 -13.33
C LEU A 14 -6.19 11.04 -12.02
N ALA A 15 -5.40 11.00 -10.94
CA ALA A 15 -5.86 10.46 -9.66
C ALA A 15 -7.04 11.25 -9.10
N THR A 16 -6.90 12.57 -8.95
CA THR A 16 -7.97 13.44 -8.42
C THR A 16 -9.26 13.41 -9.26
N SER A 17 -9.15 13.39 -10.60
CA SER A 17 -10.32 13.25 -11.47
C SER A 17 -11.00 11.89 -11.31
N MET A 18 -10.22 10.81 -11.24
CA MET A 18 -10.76 9.46 -11.06
C MET A 18 -11.41 9.30 -9.69
N GLU A 19 -10.83 9.86 -8.62
CA GLU A 19 -11.45 9.90 -7.29
C GLU A 19 -12.79 10.61 -7.30
N ALA A 20 -12.85 11.80 -7.90
CA ALA A 20 -14.08 12.58 -8.01
C ALA A 20 -15.16 11.82 -8.79
N VAL A 21 -14.81 11.21 -9.92
CA VAL A 21 -15.77 10.44 -10.74
C VAL A 21 -16.23 9.17 -10.02
N LEU A 22 -15.34 8.44 -9.34
CA LEU A 22 -15.71 7.25 -8.56
C LEU A 22 -16.62 7.60 -7.36
N ALA A 23 -16.54 8.83 -6.86
CA ALA A 23 -17.47 9.38 -5.86
C ALA A 23 -18.79 9.91 -6.46
N GLY A 24 -18.98 9.83 -7.79
CA GLY A 24 -20.18 10.29 -8.50
C GLY A 24 -20.16 11.77 -8.89
N GLY A 25 -18.99 12.42 -8.83
CA GLY A 25 -18.77 13.80 -9.23
C GLY A 25 -18.19 13.95 -10.64
N GLU A 26 -17.76 15.18 -10.96
CA GLU A 26 -17.13 15.55 -12.23
C GLU A 26 -15.59 15.53 -12.13
N PRO A 27 -14.86 15.40 -13.26
CA PRO A 27 -13.40 15.46 -13.28
C PRO A 27 -12.85 16.78 -12.71
N VAL A 28 -11.69 16.70 -12.05
CA VAL A 28 -11.01 17.82 -11.40
C VAL A 28 -9.62 17.99 -12.01
N ASN A 29 -9.23 19.24 -12.32
CA ASN A 29 -7.96 19.56 -13.01
C ASN A 29 -7.80 18.92 -14.40
N ALA A 30 -8.90 18.41 -14.97
CA ALA A 30 -8.98 17.92 -16.34
C ALA A 30 -10.26 18.47 -16.98
N ALA A 31 -10.19 18.88 -18.25
CA ALA A 31 -11.36 19.38 -18.97
C ALA A 31 -12.41 18.29 -19.19
N LYS A 32 -11.96 17.05 -19.44
CA LYS A 32 -12.78 15.85 -19.63
C LYS A 32 -11.99 14.61 -19.21
N LEU A 33 -12.70 13.59 -18.75
CA LEU A 33 -12.17 12.27 -18.48
C LEU A 33 -13.09 11.23 -19.12
N LEU A 34 -12.62 10.60 -20.20
CA LEU A 34 -13.41 9.66 -20.99
C LEU A 34 -13.07 8.23 -20.56
N GLY A 35 -14.07 7.34 -20.50
CA GLY A 35 -13.87 5.92 -20.17
C GLY A 35 -13.76 5.61 -18.68
N ALA A 36 -13.89 6.61 -17.80
CA ALA A 36 -13.80 6.42 -16.34
C ALA A 36 -14.84 5.43 -15.79
N GLN A 37 -16.00 5.31 -16.44
CA GLN A 37 -17.08 4.41 -16.03
C GLN A 37 -16.69 2.92 -16.05
N ASP A 38 -15.65 2.57 -16.81
CA ASP A 38 -15.14 1.20 -16.93
C ASP A 38 -14.35 0.75 -15.69
N PHE A 39 -13.92 1.71 -14.86
CA PHE A 39 -13.16 1.46 -13.65
C PHE A 39 -14.07 1.37 -12.42
N GLY A 40 -13.80 0.39 -11.55
CA GLY A 40 -14.57 0.16 -10.32
C GLY A 40 -13.89 0.72 -9.07
N TRP A 41 -12.59 0.96 -9.15
CA TRP A 41 -11.78 1.45 -8.03
C TRP A 41 -10.45 2.02 -8.53
N LEU A 42 -9.86 2.88 -7.70
CA LEU A 42 -8.54 3.48 -7.88
C LEU A 42 -7.64 3.05 -6.72
N ALA A 43 -6.36 2.80 -7.01
CA ALA A 43 -5.29 2.78 -6.01
C ALA A 43 -4.15 3.69 -6.46
N VAL A 44 -3.75 4.62 -5.59
CA VAL A 44 -2.55 5.43 -5.77
C VAL A 44 -1.46 4.86 -4.86
N VAL A 45 -0.34 4.48 -5.46
CA VAL A 45 0.78 3.78 -4.83
C VAL A 45 2.01 4.68 -4.90
N ASP A 46 2.06 5.61 -3.96
CA ASP A 46 3.18 6.52 -3.71
C ASP A 46 3.88 6.17 -2.38
N GLN A 47 4.93 6.93 -2.07
CA GLN A 47 5.72 6.77 -0.84
C GLN A 47 5.18 7.56 0.36
N ASP A 48 3.99 8.20 0.25
CA ASP A 48 3.43 8.95 1.37
C ASP A 48 3.11 8.02 2.54
N PRO A 49 3.29 8.46 3.80
CA PRO A 49 2.98 7.64 4.96
C PRO A 49 1.53 7.15 4.97
N ILE A 50 1.32 5.87 5.30
CA ILE A 50 -0.04 5.27 5.39
C ILE A 50 -0.87 5.82 6.56
N GLY A 51 -0.19 6.44 7.53
CA GLY A 51 -0.78 6.98 8.74
C GLY A 51 0.24 7.81 9.50
N ARG A 52 -0.26 8.78 10.27
CA ARG A 52 0.57 9.71 11.05
C ARG A 52 0.61 9.36 12.54
N THR A 53 0.00 8.24 12.94
CA THR A 53 -0.12 7.84 14.34
C THR A 53 0.23 6.36 14.53
N PRO A 54 0.66 5.94 15.75
CA PRO A 54 0.99 4.54 16.03
C PRO A 54 -0.19 3.55 15.97
N ARG A 55 -1.41 4.04 15.77
CA ARG A 55 -2.60 3.18 15.58
C ARG A 55 -2.65 2.56 14.19
N SER A 56 -2.03 3.19 13.20
CA SER A 56 -1.95 2.62 11.85
C SER A 56 -0.75 1.67 11.81
N ASN A 57 -0.94 0.49 11.23
CA ASN A 57 0.08 -0.54 11.07
C ASN A 57 -0.27 -1.43 9.86
N PRO A 58 0.64 -2.32 9.41
CA PRO A 58 0.36 -3.23 8.30
C PRO A 58 -0.93 -4.05 8.47
N ALA A 59 -1.21 -4.57 9.68
CA ALA A 59 -2.40 -5.37 9.93
C ALA A 59 -3.72 -4.58 9.78
N THR A 60 -3.78 -3.35 10.27
CA THR A 60 -4.98 -2.49 10.19
C THR A 60 -5.19 -1.92 8.79
N TYR A 61 -4.10 -1.53 8.11
CA TYR A 61 -4.17 -0.98 6.76
C TYR A 61 -4.55 -2.05 5.73
N SER A 62 -4.04 -3.28 5.88
CA SER A 62 -4.36 -4.42 5.01
C SER A 62 -5.71 -5.08 5.29
N LYS A 63 -6.39 -4.68 6.38
CA LYS A 63 -7.60 -5.33 6.90
C LYS A 63 -7.40 -6.77 7.38
N ALA A 64 -6.17 -7.28 7.42
CA ALA A 64 -5.86 -8.55 8.07
C ALA A 64 -6.31 -8.56 9.54
N TYR A 65 -6.15 -7.44 10.23
CA TYR A 65 -6.49 -7.33 11.65
C TYR A 65 -7.99 -7.56 11.93
N ASP A 66 -8.88 -7.20 11.01
CA ASP A 66 -10.33 -7.43 11.20
C ASP A 66 -10.66 -8.93 11.20
N LEU A 67 -10.00 -9.69 10.34
CA LEU A 67 -10.11 -11.14 10.28
C LEU A 67 -9.48 -11.80 11.51
N ILE A 68 -8.28 -11.35 11.92
CA ILE A 68 -7.59 -11.85 13.11
C ILE A 68 -8.47 -11.64 14.36
N ARG A 69 -9.02 -10.44 14.56
CA ARG A 69 -9.92 -10.16 15.70
C ARG A 69 -11.15 -11.06 15.72
N THR A 70 -11.67 -11.40 14.54
CA THR A 70 -12.81 -12.32 14.42
C THR A 70 -12.44 -13.75 14.80
N LEU A 71 -11.22 -14.20 14.45
CA LEU A 71 -10.70 -15.50 14.88
C LEU A 71 -10.55 -15.57 16.40
N PHE A 72 -9.93 -14.55 17.02
CA PHE A 72 -9.78 -14.48 18.47
C PHE A 72 -11.13 -14.46 19.21
N ALA A 73 -12.13 -13.73 18.70
CA ALA A 73 -13.48 -13.75 19.28
C ALA A 73 -14.20 -15.09 19.11
N GLY A 74 -13.72 -15.96 18.20
CA GLY A 74 -14.26 -17.28 17.96
C GLY A 74 -13.78 -18.35 18.95
N THR A 75 -12.72 -18.09 19.72
CA THR A 75 -12.11 -19.07 20.63
C THR A 75 -13.01 -19.41 21.81
N PRO A 76 -12.90 -20.62 22.39
CA PRO A 76 -13.64 -20.99 23.59
C PRO A 76 -13.43 -20.00 24.75
N GLU A 77 -12.20 -19.56 24.97
CA GLU A 77 -11.79 -18.66 26.05
C GLU A 77 -12.43 -17.28 25.91
N ALA A 78 -12.52 -16.76 24.68
CA ALA A 78 -13.19 -15.51 24.39
C ALA A 78 -14.69 -15.60 24.61
N LYS A 79 -15.31 -16.70 24.17
CA LYS A 79 -16.76 -16.94 24.33
C LYS A 79 -17.17 -17.05 25.80
N GLU A 80 -16.40 -17.78 26.61
CA GLU A 80 -16.64 -17.91 28.06
C GLU A 80 -16.60 -16.52 28.75
N ARG A 81 -15.69 -15.65 28.31
CA ARG A 81 -15.54 -14.28 28.83
C ARG A 81 -16.46 -13.27 28.15
N SER A 82 -17.33 -13.69 27.23
CA SER A 82 -18.20 -12.80 26.44
C SER A 82 -17.44 -11.70 25.68
N LEU A 83 -16.21 -11.99 25.23
CA LEU A 83 -15.38 -11.07 24.46
C LEU A 83 -15.72 -11.16 22.97
N SER A 84 -16.21 -10.06 22.40
CA SER A 84 -16.45 -9.93 20.95
C SER A 84 -15.20 -9.44 20.22
N ALA A 85 -15.21 -9.48 18.88
CA ALA A 85 -14.12 -8.97 18.05
C ALA A 85 -13.75 -7.50 18.33
N THR A 86 -14.69 -6.71 18.89
CA THR A 86 -14.45 -5.32 19.31
C THR A 86 -13.51 -5.23 20.51
N ALA A 87 -13.55 -6.20 21.44
CA ALA A 87 -12.65 -6.23 22.59
C ALA A 87 -11.19 -6.43 22.15
N PHE A 88 -10.98 -7.20 21.09
CA PHE A 88 -9.67 -7.46 20.49
C PHE A 88 -9.15 -6.30 19.63
N SER A 89 -9.83 -5.14 19.56
CA SER A 89 -9.38 -3.97 18.81
C SER A 89 -8.74 -2.95 19.74
N PHE A 90 -7.48 -2.60 19.51
CA PHE A 90 -6.80 -1.53 20.25
C PHE A 90 -7.35 -0.12 19.94
N ASN A 91 -8.19 0.03 18.90
CA ASN A 91 -8.79 1.32 18.53
C ASN A 91 -10.06 1.65 19.33
N THR A 92 -10.66 0.66 20.00
CA THR A 92 -11.96 0.77 20.68
C THR A 92 -11.83 0.49 22.16
N ALA A 93 -12.62 1.19 22.99
CA ALA A 93 -12.67 0.93 24.41
C ALA A 93 -13.25 -0.46 24.70
N GLY A 94 -12.89 -1.04 25.85
CA GLY A 94 -13.44 -2.31 26.34
C GLY A 94 -12.44 -3.46 26.45
N GLY A 95 -11.41 -3.49 25.61
CA GLY A 95 -10.33 -4.49 25.72
C GLY A 95 -8.90 -3.95 25.52
N ARG A 96 -8.77 -2.70 25.07
CA ARG A 96 -7.49 -2.01 24.99
C ARG A 96 -6.98 -1.57 26.37
N CYS A 97 -5.70 -1.25 26.45
CA CYS A 97 -5.15 -0.52 27.59
C CYS A 97 -5.67 0.92 27.59
N GLU A 98 -6.41 1.32 28.63
CA GLU A 98 -6.98 2.67 28.71
C GLU A 98 -5.93 3.76 29.01
N THR A 99 -4.82 3.42 29.69
CA THR A 99 -3.74 4.38 29.98
C THR A 99 -3.10 4.96 28.72
N CYS A 100 -2.82 4.09 27.74
CA CYS A 100 -2.31 4.52 26.43
C CYS A 100 -3.41 4.61 25.37
N THR A 101 -4.67 4.38 25.71
CA THR A 101 -5.80 4.30 24.77
C THR A 101 -5.52 3.39 23.55
N GLY A 102 -4.81 2.29 23.79
CA GLY A 102 -4.43 1.28 22.79
C GLY A 102 -3.27 1.65 21.86
N TYR A 103 -2.58 2.77 22.08
CA TYR A 103 -1.37 3.09 21.30
C TYR A 103 -0.18 2.17 21.62
N GLY A 104 -0.14 1.58 22.81
CA GLY A 104 1.06 0.91 23.35
C GLY A 104 2.19 1.88 23.71
N LYS A 105 2.07 3.15 23.29
CA LYS A 105 2.99 4.24 23.59
C LYS A 105 2.22 5.43 24.15
N ARG A 106 2.90 6.30 24.89
CA ARG A 106 2.40 7.59 25.35
C ARG A 106 3.24 8.70 24.73
N GLN A 107 2.57 9.73 24.23
CA GLN A 107 3.24 10.92 23.72
C GLN A 107 3.69 11.77 24.91
N VAL A 108 4.97 12.11 24.93
CA VAL A 108 5.57 13.04 25.88
C VAL A 108 5.84 14.33 25.12
N ASP A 109 5.20 15.40 25.57
CA ASP A 109 5.44 16.75 25.07
C ASP A 109 6.84 17.19 25.51
N MET A 110 7.68 17.46 24.53
CA MET A 110 9.07 17.85 24.75
C MET A 110 9.29 19.35 24.53
N HIS A 111 8.30 20.23 24.72
CA HIS A 111 8.33 21.72 24.69
C HIS A 111 9.13 22.39 23.54
N PHE A 112 10.44 22.15 23.48
CA PHE A 112 11.41 22.65 22.50
C PHE A 112 11.89 21.60 21.49
N LEU A 113 11.65 20.31 21.74
CA LEU A 113 11.98 19.21 20.83
C LEU A 113 10.69 18.57 20.29
N PRO A 114 10.75 17.88 19.14
CA PRO A 114 9.62 17.10 18.66
C PRO A 114 9.15 16.10 19.72
N ASP A 115 7.83 15.97 19.86
CA ASP A 115 7.22 15.02 20.79
C ASP A 115 7.75 13.61 20.55
N VAL A 116 8.00 12.90 21.64
CA VAL A 116 8.50 11.53 21.60
C VAL A 116 7.43 10.57 22.09
N TRP A 117 7.36 9.40 21.45
CA TRP A 117 6.49 8.32 21.86
C TRP A 117 7.28 7.33 22.71
N VAL A 118 6.98 7.28 24.01
CA VAL A 118 7.59 6.33 24.95
C VAL A 118 6.69 5.12 25.14
N THR A 119 7.27 3.93 25.33
CA THR A 119 6.49 2.72 25.64
C THR A 119 5.62 2.93 26.88
N CYS A 120 4.37 2.46 26.82
CA CYS A 120 3.45 2.56 27.94
C CYS A 120 3.89 1.64 29.07
N ASP A 121 4.11 2.21 30.25
CA ASP A 121 4.49 1.56 31.50
C ASP A 121 3.44 0.60 32.07
N VAL A 122 2.16 0.76 31.71
CA VAL A 122 1.07 -0.08 32.23
C VAL A 122 0.88 -1.37 31.43
N CYS A 123 0.91 -1.28 30.09
CA CYS A 123 0.73 -2.46 29.24
C CYS A 123 2.04 -3.01 28.66
N ASP A 124 3.17 -2.33 28.93
CA ASP A 124 4.48 -2.64 28.37
C ASP A 124 4.47 -2.77 26.84
N GLY A 125 3.81 -1.81 26.18
CA GLY A 125 3.69 -1.81 24.71
C GLY A 125 2.59 -2.72 24.13
N ARG A 126 2.05 -3.68 24.90
CA ARG A 126 1.11 -4.71 24.42
C ARG A 126 -0.25 -4.21 23.96
N ARG A 127 -0.61 -2.96 24.25
CA ARG A 127 -1.85 -2.27 23.80
C ARG A 127 -3.17 -2.77 24.41
N PHE A 128 -3.21 -3.90 25.10
CA PHE A 128 -4.44 -4.51 25.62
C PHE A 128 -4.47 -4.61 27.16
N GLY A 129 -5.68 -4.80 27.68
CA GLY A 129 -5.91 -5.15 29.09
C GLY A 129 -5.76 -6.66 29.36
N PRO A 130 -5.71 -7.07 30.63
CA PRO A 130 -5.41 -8.44 31.03
C PRO A 130 -6.42 -9.48 30.52
N ASP A 131 -7.72 -9.13 30.44
CA ASP A 131 -8.76 -10.06 29.99
C ASP A 131 -8.58 -10.48 28.53
N VAL A 132 -8.15 -9.54 27.67
CA VAL A 132 -7.83 -9.81 26.26
C VAL A 132 -6.54 -10.62 26.14
N LEU A 133 -5.53 -10.30 26.96
CA LEU A 133 -4.24 -10.99 26.97
C LEU A 133 -4.33 -12.40 27.58
N ALA A 134 -5.44 -12.77 28.22
CA ALA A 134 -5.69 -14.12 28.70
C ALA A 134 -6.24 -15.06 27.62
N VAL A 135 -6.58 -14.54 26.43
CA VAL A 135 -7.10 -15.34 25.30
C VAL A 135 -5.98 -15.62 24.31
N THR A 136 -5.83 -16.89 23.97
CA THR A 136 -4.92 -17.37 22.92
C THR A 136 -5.68 -17.90 21.71
N TYR A 137 -5.05 -17.83 20.54
CA TYR A 137 -5.40 -18.57 19.33
C TYR A 137 -4.16 -19.36 18.94
N ASP A 138 -4.26 -20.68 18.80
CA ASP A 138 -3.12 -21.57 18.54
C ASP A 138 -1.88 -21.22 19.41
N ASP A 139 -2.11 -21.15 20.72
CA ASP A 139 -1.13 -20.82 21.77
C ASP A 139 -0.49 -19.42 21.73
N ALA A 140 -0.94 -18.52 20.84
CA ALA A 140 -0.47 -17.14 20.78
C ALA A 140 -1.54 -16.14 21.24
N THR A 141 -1.16 -15.18 22.07
CA THR A 141 -2.01 -14.03 22.43
C THR A 141 -2.03 -12.98 21.30
N ILE A 142 -3.01 -12.09 21.31
CA ILE A 142 -3.19 -11.13 20.20
C ILE A 142 -2.04 -10.12 20.07
N ASP A 143 -1.37 -9.77 21.17
CA ASP A 143 -0.16 -8.93 21.16
C ASP A 143 1.02 -9.68 20.53
N GLN A 144 1.23 -10.95 20.87
CA GLN A 144 2.25 -11.79 20.25
C GLN A 144 2.02 -11.94 18.73
N VAL A 145 0.76 -12.09 18.30
CA VAL A 145 0.42 -12.08 16.87
C VAL A 145 0.75 -10.75 16.19
N LEU A 146 0.58 -9.62 16.88
CA LEU A 146 0.98 -8.31 16.34
C LEU A 146 2.51 -8.12 16.31
N GLU A 147 3.27 -8.89 17.09
CA GLU A 147 4.74 -8.91 17.08
C GLU A 147 5.32 -9.84 16.01
N MET A 148 4.55 -10.79 15.49
CA MET A 148 4.98 -11.66 14.38
C MET A 148 5.34 -10.83 13.16
N THR A 149 6.40 -11.26 12.47
CA THR A 149 6.65 -10.79 11.10
C THR A 149 5.51 -11.22 10.20
N ILE A 150 5.29 -10.51 9.10
CA ILE A 150 4.26 -10.86 8.12
C ILE A 150 4.47 -12.27 7.56
N GLU A 151 5.72 -12.71 7.39
CA GLU A 151 6.06 -14.07 6.95
C GLU A 151 5.66 -15.11 8.00
N GLN A 152 6.00 -14.90 9.27
CA GLN A 152 5.56 -15.76 10.37
C GLN A 152 4.04 -15.81 10.47
N ALA A 153 3.37 -14.67 10.34
CA ALA A 153 1.91 -14.61 10.37
C ALA A 153 1.28 -15.35 9.18
N ALA A 154 1.89 -15.31 8.00
CA ALA A 154 1.43 -16.04 6.82
C ALA A 154 1.51 -17.57 7.02
N GLU A 155 2.55 -18.04 7.68
CA GLU A 155 2.70 -19.45 8.08
C GLU A 155 1.70 -19.84 9.18
N PHE A 156 1.49 -18.94 10.16
CA PHE A 156 0.60 -19.15 11.30
C PHE A 156 -0.88 -19.17 10.89
N PHE A 157 -1.32 -18.23 10.05
CA PHE A 157 -2.71 -18.13 9.61
C PHE A 157 -2.95 -18.73 8.22
N THR A 158 -3.10 -20.05 8.19
CA THR A 158 -3.51 -20.77 6.97
C THR A 158 -5.00 -20.63 6.65
N GLN A 159 -5.81 -20.16 7.62
CA GLN A 159 -7.25 -19.93 7.49
C GLN A 159 -7.66 -18.63 8.20
N PRO A 160 -8.75 -17.96 7.76
CA PRO A 160 -9.54 -18.26 6.55
C PRO A 160 -8.77 -17.89 5.26
N PRO A 161 -9.18 -18.39 4.08
CA PRO A 161 -8.46 -18.15 2.82
C PRO A 161 -8.29 -16.67 2.48
N GLN A 162 -9.25 -15.83 2.91
CA GLN A 162 -9.17 -14.38 2.77
C GLN A 162 -8.00 -13.78 3.55
N LEU A 163 -7.73 -14.26 4.78
CA LEU A 163 -6.61 -13.80 5.59
C LEU A 163 -5.28 -14.26 4.98
N ALA A 164 -5.20 -15.54 4.59
CA ALA A 164 -4.03 -16.08 3.91
C ALA A 164 -3.69 -15.31 2.62
N THR A 165 -4.71 -14.94 1.82
CA THR A 165 -4.52 -14.14 0.60
C THR A 165 -3.95 -12.74 0.90
N VAL A 166 -4.38 -12.11 2.00
CA VAL A 166 -3.88 -10.79 2.41
C VAL A 166 -2.42 -10.90 2.86
N LEU A 167 -2.10 -11.89 3.68
CA LEU A 167 -0.74 -12.10 4.19
C LEU A 167 0.24 -12.49 3.07
N ASP A 168 -0.16 -13.38 2.16
CA ASP A 168 0.61 -13.74 0.97
C ASP A 168 0.90 -12.52 0.09
N ALA A 169 -0.10 -11.64 -0.13
CA ALA A 169 0.12 -10.41 -0.89
C ALA A 169 1.15 -9.49 -0.24
N LEU A 170 1.18 -9.41 1.10
CA LEU A 170 2.18 -8.64 1.84
C LEU A 170 3.58 -9.26 1.75
N VAL A 171 3.69 -10.60 1.83
CA VAL A 171 4.97 -11.31 1.62
C VAL A 171 5.47 -11.08 0.19
N ARG A 172 4.58 -11.22 -0.81
CA ARG A 172 4.90 -11.11 -2.24
C ARG A 172 5.47 -9.74 -2.63
N VAL A 173 4.98 -8.65 -2.03
CA VAL A 173 5.54 -7.32 -2.27
C VAL A 173 6.87 -7.09 -1.55
N GLY A 174 7.34 -8.04 -0.73
CA GLY A 174 8.62 -7.96 -0.02
C GLY A 174 8.53 -7.42 1.41
N LEU A 175 7.35 -7.45 2.05
CA LEU A 175 7.18 -6.99 3.44
C LEU A 175 7.25 -8.12 4.47
N GLY A 176 7.70 -9.33 4.09
CA GLY A 176 7.74 -10.50 4.98
C GLY A 176 8.44 -10.28 6.31
N TYR A 177 9.48 -9.42 6.35
CA TYR A 177 10.26 -9.11 7.55
C TYR A 177 9.59 -8.08 8.50
N VAL A 178 8.57 -7.34 8.03
CA VAL A 178 7.92 -6.28 8.80
C VAL A 178 6.94 -6.91 9.79
N ALA A 179 6.93 -6.44 11.05
CA ALA A 179 5.97 -6.93 12.05
C ALA A 179 4.54 -6.44 11.74
N LEU A 180 3.54 -7.31 11.92
CA LEU A 180 2.13 -6.98 11.64
C LEU A 180 1.65 -5.71 12.38
N GLY A 181 2.12 -5.54 13.62
CA GLY A 181 1.79 -4.45 14.52
C GLY A 181 2.71 -3.22 14.43
N GLN A 182 3.76 -3.25 13.59
CA GLN A 182 4.75 -2.17 13.46
C GLN A 182 4.06 -0.84 13.16
N SER A 183 4.48 0.22 13.86
CA SER A 183 3.85 1.52 13.69
C SER A 183 4.02 2.02 12.26
N ALA A 184 2.96 2.59 11.67
CA ALA A 184 3.03 3.27 10.37
C ALA A 184 4.07 4.39 10.36
N THR A 185 4.33 5.02 11.51
CA THR A 185 5.35 6.08 11.65
C THR A 185 6.78 5.55 11.61
N GLU A 186 6.97 4.24 11.74
CA GLU A 186 8.27 3.56 11.70
C GLU A 186 8.54 2.91 10.33
N LEU A 187 7.56 2.97 9.41
CA LEU A 187 7.74 2.46 8.05
C LEU A 187 8.49 3.49 7.20
N SER A 188 9.45 3.02 6.42
CA SER A 188 10.06 3.76 5.32
C SER A 188 9.04 4.07 4.22
N GLY A 189 9.33 5.08 3.40
CA GLY A 189 8.49 5.41 2.24
C GLY A 189 8.29 4.23 1.29
N GLY A 190 9.34 3.42 1.05
CA GLY A 190 9.25 2.21 0.24
C GLY A 190 8.39 1.12 0.87
N GLU A 191 8.42 0.94 2.19
CA GLU A 191 7.51 0.01 2.89
C GLU A 191 6.06 0.47 2.82
N ALA A 192 5.81 1.77 3.01
CA ALA A 192 4.48 2.36 2.86
C ALA A 192 3.93 2.16 1.43
N GLN A 193 4.77 2.38 0.42
CA GLN A 193 4.43 2.15 -0.99
C GLN A 193 4.09 0.68 -1.26
N ARG A 194 4.95 -0.26 -0.83
CA ARG A 194 4.72 -1.70 -0.98
C ARG A 194 3.43 -2.15 -0.28
N LEU A 195 3.10 -1.56 0.87
CA LEU A 195 1.87 -1.88 1.59
C LEU A 195 0.61 -1.43 0.83
N LYS A 196 0.66 -0.25 0.18
CA LYS A 196 -0.40 0.22 -0.74
C LYS A 196 -0.54 -0.73 -1.94
N LEU A 197 0.58 -1.20 -2.50
CA LEU A 197 0.59 -2.16 -3.60
C LEU A 197 -0.04 -3.50 -3.20
N ALA A 198 0.30 -4.05 -2.02
CA ALA A 198 -0.30 -5.29 -1.52
C ALA A 198 -1.83 -5.19 -1.42
N ASN A 199 -2.34 -4.05 -0.96
CA ASN A 199 -3.79 -3.80 -0.94
C ASN A 199 -4.41 -3.75 -2.33
N ALA A 200 -3.72 -3.18 -3.32
CA ALA A 200 -4.17 -3.21 -4.71
C ALA A 200 -4.19 -4.64 -5.26
N LEU A 201 -3.20 -5.48 -4.91
CA LEU A 201 -3.16 -6.89 -5.30
C LEU A 201 -4.34 -7.69 -4.76
N VAL A 202 -4.75 -7.45 -3.51
CA VAL A 202 -5.89 -8.14 -2.89
C VAL A 202 -7.21 -7.67 -3.48
N ARG A 203 -7.32 -6.41 -3.91
CA ARG A 203 -8.52 -5.87 -4.56
C ARG A 203 -8.71 -6.51 -5.95
N GLY A 204 -9.62 -7.47 -6.03
CA GLY A 204 -10.09 -8.03 -7.30
C GLY A 204 -11.06 -7.10 -8.03
N ALA A 205 -11.39 -7.46 -9.27
CA ALA A 205 -12.45 -6.83 -10.07
C ALA A 205 -13.83 -7.12 -9.47
N LYS A 206 -14.22 -6.43 -8.38
CA LYS A 206 -15.58 -6.54 -7.83
C LYS A 206 -16.58 -6.03 -8.88
N GLY A 207 -17.54 -6.87 -9.26
CA GLY A 207 -18.62 -6.50 -10.19
C GLY A 207 -18.20 -6.36 -11.66
N GLY A 208 -17.09 -6.98 -12.07
CA GLY A 208 -16.65 -7.00 -13.47
C GLY A 208 -15.99 -5.71 -13.97
N LYS A 209 -15.87 -4.68 -13.11
CA LYS A 209 -15.11 -3.46 -13.42
C LYS A 209 -13.64 -3.63 -13.03
N ARG A 210 -12.75 -3.18 -13.90
CA ARG A 210 -11.30 -3.22 -13.67
C ARG A 210 -10.85 -2.14 -12.68
N GLY A 211 -9.72 -2.34 -12.02
CA GLY A 211 -9.06 -1.32 -11.22
C GLY A 211 -8.12 -0.44 -12.05
N LEU A 212 -7.92 0.80 -11.61
CA LEU A 212 -6.82 1.65 -12.06
C LEU A 212 -5.79 1.74 -10.92
N VAL A 213 -4.55 1.35 -11.19
CA VAL A 213 -3.44 1.41 -10.23
C VAL A 213 -2.39 2.38 -10.76
N LEU A 214 -2.16 3.45 -10.00
CA LEU A 214 -1.20 4.50 -10.33
C LEU A 214 0.03 4.35 -9.44
N LEU A 215 1.22 4.25 -10.02
CA LEU A 215 2.49 4.17 -9.30
C LEU A 215 3.39 5.34 -9.69
N ASP A 216 4.01 5.99 -8.70
CA ASP A 216 5.00 7.05 -8.92
C ASP A 216 6.38 6.58 -8.46
N GLU A 217 7.31 6.51 -9.40
CA GLU A 217 8.69 6.09 -9.22
C GLU A 217 8.88 4.83 -8.34
N PRO A 218 8.15 3.71 -8.61
CA PRO A 218 8.15 2.55 -7.74
C PRO A 218 9.47 1.76 -7.73
N VAL A 219 10.38 1.96 -8.70
CA VAL A 219 11.70 1.29 -8.68
C VAL A 219 12.82 2.15 -8.09
N THR A 220 12.57 3.42 -7.78
CA THR A 220 13.61 4.32 -7.26
C THR A 220 14.18 3.80 -5.94
N GLY A 221 15.49 3.54 -5.94
CA GLY A 221 16.23 3.09 -4.76
C GLY A 221 16.06 1.60 -4.41
N LEU A 222 15.40 0.81 -5.27
CA LEU A 222 15.28 -0.64 -5.07
C LEU A 222 16.54 -1.39 -5.54
N HIS A 223 16.85 -2.47 -4.82
CA HIS A 223 17.83 -3.45 -5.27
C HIS A 223 17.28 -4.20 -6.51
N PRO A 224 18.11 -4.64 -7.48
CA PRO A 224 17.62 -5.32 -8.69
C PRO A 224 16.67 -6.50 -8.42
N ALA A 225 16.96 -7.32 -7.40
CA ALA A 225 16.09 -8.42 -6.98
C ALA A 225 14.69 -7.96 -6.50
N ASP A 226 14.58 -6.74 -5.96
CA ASP A 226 13.29 -6.15 -5.55
C ASP A 226 12.53 -5.54 -6.73
N VAL A 227 13.25 -5.09 -7.77
CA VAL A 227 12.63 -4.67 -9.04
C VAL A 227 11.92 -5.85 -9.69
N GLU A 228 12.54 -7.03 -9.74
CA GLU A 228 11.92 -8.25 -10.27
C GLU A 228 10.64 -8.62 -9.50
N ARG A 229 10.66 -8.53 -8.16
CA ARG A 229 9.47 -8.76 -7.32
C ARG A 229 8.36 -7.75 -7.62
N LEU A 230 8.72 -6.47 -7.78
CA LEU A 230 7.77 -5.44 -8.12
C LEU A 230 7.14 -5.71 -9.50
N VAL A 231 7.94 -6.01 -10.52
CA VAL A 231 7.44 -6.35 -11.86
C VAL A 231 6.47 -7.52 -11.80
N ALA A 232 6.83 -8.59 -11.07
CA ALA A 232 5.93 -9.73 -10.87
C ALA A 232 4.62 -9.37 -10.13
N CYS A 233 4.62 -8.32 -9.32
CA CYS A 233 3.40 -7.77 -8.73
C CYS A 233 2.58 -6.98 -9.75
N LEU A 234 3.22 -6.20 -10.62
CA LEU A 234 2.53 -5.48 -11.71
C LEU A 234 1.86 -6.48 -12.66
N ASP A 235 2.55 -7.56 -13.03
CA ASP A 235 1.99 -8.64 -13.85
C ASP A 235 0.74 -9.26 -13.21
N ALA A 236 0.77 -9.52 -11.89
CA ALA A 236 -0.41 -10.03 -11.20
C ALA A 236 -1.59 -9.04 -11.16
N LEU A 237 -1.34 -7.72 -11.19
CA LEU A 237 -2.40 -6.74 -11.34
C LEU A 237 -3.00 -6.79 -12.76
N LEU A 238 -2.15 -6.90 -13.78
CA LEU A 238 -2.56 -6.99 -15.18
C LEU A 238 -3.33 -8.30 -15.47
N ASP A 239 -2.91 -9.42 -14.89
CA ASP A 239 -3.61 -10.72 -14.99
C ASP A 239 -5.04 -10.64 -14.44
N LYS A 240 -5.24 -9.84 -13.38
CA LYS A 240 -6.57 -9.52 -12.82
C LYS A 240 -7.35 -8.50 -13.64
N LYS A 241 -6.87 -8.16 -14.85
CA LYS A 241 -7.45 -7.19 -15.79
C LYS A 241 -7.47 -5.76 -15.30
N ASN A 242 -6.65 -5.42 -14.30
CA ASN A 242 -6.47 -4.03 -13.89
C ASN A 242 -5.61 -3.29 -14.92
N THR A 243 -5.72 -1.96 -14.92
CA THR A 243 -4.82 -1.09 -15.66
C THR A 243 -3.79 -0.51 -14.70
N VAL A 244 -2.53 -0.65 -15.04
CA VAL A 244 -1.40 -0.11 -14.28
C VAL A 244 -0.82 1.07 -15.06
N VAL A 245 -0.68 2.22 -14.42
CA VAL A 245 0.00 3.40 -14.98
C VAL A 245 1.17 3.76 -14.07
N VAL A 246 2.37 3.79 -14.63
CA VAL A 246 3.60 4.04 -13.88
C VAL A 246 4.25 5.33 -14.38
N ALA A 247 4.51 6.26 -13.49
CA ALA A 247 5.37 7.42 -13.77
C ALA A 247 6.81 7.07 -13.41
N GLU A 248 7.67 6.90 -14.41
CA GLU A 248 9.03 6.40 -14.20
C GLU A 248 10.10 7.10 -15.02
N HIS A 249 11.34 6.86 -14.59
CA HIS A 249 12.57 7.23 -15.25
C HIS A 249 13.43 6.02 -15.62
N ASP A 250 13.17 4.86 -15.01
CA ASP A 250 13.86 3.64 -15.36
C ASP A 250 13.44 3.12 -16.74
N LEU A 251 14.43 2.98 -17.63
CA LEU A 251 14.20 2.58 -19.01
C LEU A 251 14.05 1.07 -19.19
N HIS A 252 14.51 0.25 -18.25
CA HIS A 252 14.27 -1.19 -18.29
C HIS A 252 12.81 -1.48 -17.99
N LEU A 253 12.23 -0.79 -17.00
CA LEU A 253 10.80 -0.87 -16.73
C LEU A 253 9.97 -0.27 -17.89
N ALA A 254 10.41 0.84 -18.48
CA ALA A 254 9.73 1.40 -19.65
C ALA A 254 9.79 0.46 -20.87
N ALA A 255 10.87 -0.31 -21.05
CA ALA A 255 11.05 -1.23 -22.18
C ALA A 255 10.09 -2.42 -22.16
N VAL A 256 9.60 -2.82 -20.99
CA VAL A 256 8.64 -3.92 -20.83
C VAL A 256 7.18 -3.47 -20.80
N ALA A 257 6.91 -2.17 -20.91
CA ALA A 257 5.55 -1.63 -20.92
C ALA A 257 4.82 -1.94 -22.24
N ASP A 258 3.50 -2.13 -22.17
CA ASP A 258 2.67 -2.26 -23.38
C ASP A 258 2.54 -0.93 -24.14
N TRP A 259 2.58 0.19 -23.41
CA TRP A 259 2.35 1.53 -23.93
C TRP A 259 3.16 2.58 -23.17
N ILE A 260 3.75 3.54 -23.88
CA ILE A 260 4.47 4.68 -23.30
C ILE A 260 3.76 5.98 -23.65
N VAL A 261 3.74 6.90 -22.67
CA VAL A 261 3.45 8.32 -22.89
C VAL A 261 4.67 9.13 -22.45
N ASP A 262 5.41 9.68 -23.41
CA ASP A 262 6.65 10.41 -23.19
C ASP A 262 6.38 11.92 -23.00
N MET A 263 6.80 12.46 -21.85
CA MET A 263 6.52 13.82 -21.42
C MET A 263 7.77 14.71 -21.52
N GLY A 264 7.64 15.89 -22.15
CA GLY A 264 8.67 16.95 -22.22
C GLY A 264 8.19 18.16 -23.02
N PRO A 265 8.99 18.75 -23.95
CA PRO A 265 10.35 18.41 -24.35
C PRO A 265 11.43 18.73 -23.31
N ALA A 266 11.14 19.67 -22.41
CA ALA A 266 12.01 20.03 -21.30
C ALA A 266 11.29 19.86 -19.94
N ALA A 267 11.84 20.47 -18.90
CA ALA A 267 11.28 20.51 -17.55
C ALA A 267 10.72 21.89 -17.24
N GLY A 268 9.88 21.99 -16.21
CA GLY A 268 9.33 23.27 -15.75
C GLY A 268 8.41 23.90 -16.80
N ALA A 269 8.56 25.21 -17.01
CA ALA A 269 7.72 25.99 -17.93
C ALA A 269 7.81 25.52 -19.39
N ASP A 270 8.94 24.90 -19.77
CA ASP A 270 9.20 24.39 -21.11
C ASP A 270 8.83 22.89 -21.28
N GLY A 271 8.22 22.29 -20.24
CA GLY A 271 7.74 20.91 -20.23
C GLY A 271 6.21 20.79 -20.42
N GLY A 272 5.64 19.70 -19.89
CA GLY A 272 4.20 19.51 -19.79
C GLY A 272 3.49 19.09 -21.09
N ARG A 273 4.23 18.66 -22.12
CA ARG A 273 3.65 18.20 -23.39
C ARG A 273 3.97 16.73 -23.63
N VAL A 274 3.03 16.02 -24.26
CA VAL A 274 3.28 14.69 -24.81
C VAL A 274 4.13 14.85 -26.08
N ILE A 275 5.31 14.25 -26.10
CA ILE A 275 6.23 14.24 -27.26
C ILE A 275 5.95 13.02 -28.13
N ASN A 276 5.84 11.85 -27.48
CA ASN A 276 5.60 10.57 -28.13
C ASN A 276 4.55 9.78 -27.33
N GLN A 277 3.70 9.02 -28.01
CA GLN A 277 2.81 8.06 -27.36
C GLN A 277 2.56 6.87 -28.29
N GLY A 278 2.49 5.66 -27.74
CA GLY A 278 2.35 4.45 -28.55
C GLY A 278 2.86 3.20 -27.86
N ALA A 279 2.73 2.07 -28.54
CA ALA A 279 3.40 0.84 -28.15
C ALA A 279 4.92 1.04 -28.18
N VAL A 280 5.65 0.34 -27.31
CA VAL A 280 7.13 0.47 -27.21
C VAL A 280 7.82 0.28 -28.56
N ALA A 281 7.35 -0.69 -29.37
CA ALA A 281 7.85 -0.97 -30.70
C ALA A 281 7.68 0.19 -31.70
N ASP A 282 6.68 1.05 -31.51
CA ASP A 282 6.46 2.22 -32.36
C ASP A 282 7.24 3.44 -31.86
N ILE A 283 7.35 3.57 -30.53
CA ILE A 283 8.05 4.67 -29.86
C ILE A 283 9.53 4.71 -30.26
N ILE A 284 10.16 3.55 -30.46
CA ILE A 284 11.56 3.49 -30.92
C ILE A 284 11.77 4.13 -32.30
N GLY A 285 10.74 4.36 -33.11
CA GLY A 285 10.85 5.11 -34.37
C GLY A 285 10.87 6.63 -34.20
N GLY A 286 10.51 7.13 -33.01
CA GLY A 286 10.32 8.55 -32.73
C GLY A 286 11.60 9.35 -32.47
N ALA A 287 11.43 10.52 -31.87
CA ALA A 287 12.49 11.46 -31.52
C ALA A 287 12.42 11.86 -30.05
N GLY A 288 13.55 12.28 -29.48
CA GLY A 288 13.64 12.77 -28.11
C GLY A 288 14.52 11.90 -27.20
N PRO A 289 14.79 12.39 -25.97
CA PRO A 289 15.75 11.73 -25.07
C PRO A 289 15.31 10.30 -24.70
N THR A 290 14.04 10.13 -24.31
CA THR A 290 13.49 8.83 -23.89
C THR A 290 13.69 7.79 -24.99
N VAL A 291 13.32 8.11 -26.24
CA VAL A 291 13.50 7.24 -27.41
C VAL A 291 14.97 6.88 -27.65
N ALA A 292 15.87 7.88 -27.59
CA ALA A 292 17.29 7.67 -27.87
C ALA A 292 17.95 6.69 -26.88
N TYR A 293 17.57 6.72 -25.61
CA TYR A 293 18.09 5.78 -24.61
C TYR A 293 17.34 4.45 -24.62
N LEU A 294 16.01 4.46 -24.82
CA LEU A 294 15.20 3.24 -24.89
C LEU A 294 15.67 2.30 -26.00
N ARG A 295 16.08 2.86 -27.16
CA ARG A 295 16.71 2.08 -28.24
C ARG A 295 17.89 1.25 -27.76
N LYS A 296 18.76 1.81 -26.90
CA LYS A 296 19.95 1.13 -26.41
C LYS A 296 19.60 -0.04 -25.48
N VAL A 297 18.58 0.14 -24.65
CA VAL A 297 18.11 -0.88 -23.70
C VAL A 297 17.50 -2.07 -24.43
N ILE A 298 16.66 -1.82 -25.46
CA ILE A 298 15.98 -2.90 -26.21
C ILE A 298 16.93 -3.67 -27.14
N THR A 299 18.02 -3.04 -27.61
CA THR A 299 19.00 -3.69 -28.49
C THR A 299 20.06 -4.51 -27.75
N THR A 300 20.07 -4.48 -26.41
CA THR A 300 21.03 -5.20 -25.55
C THR A 300 20.36 -6.43 -24.97
#